data_AF-A0A0G9GYP4-F1
#
_entry.id   AF-A0A0G9GYP4-F1
#
_cell.length_a   1.000
_cell.length_b   1.000
_cell.length_c   1.000
_cell.angle_alpha   90.00
_cell.angle_beta   90.00
_cell.angle_gamma   90.00
#
_symmetry.space_group_name_H-M   'P 1'
#
loop_
_entity.id
_entity.type
_entity.pdbx_description
1 polymer ?
#
loop_
_entity_poly.entity_id
_entity_poly.type
_entity_poly.pdbx_seq_one_letter_code
_entity_poly.pdbx_strand_id
1 'polypeptide(L)' 'MSISEKLALGPGETLRMNSTRTKGFVGETDVTCYSVLDASGNIIGTVTHTEHTAVRGFRVTNSATRTDLQGNDVLTANW' A
#
# COMPACT_ATOMS: atom_id res chain seq x y z
N MET A 1 3.78 -6.94 10.86
CA MET A 1 4.45 -7.09 9.55
C MET A 1 4.34 -5.77 8.84
N SER A 2 5.45 -5.26 8.31
CA SER A 2 5.49 -3.97 7.62
C SER A 2 5.15 -4.16 6.15
N ILE A 3 4.45 -3.20 5.55
CA ILE A 3 4.03 -3.27 4.15
C ILE A 3 5.21 -3.41 3.16
N SER A 4 6.37 -2.85 3.52
CA SER A 4 7.62 -3.00 2.78
C SER A 4 8.06 -4.47 2.62
N GLU A 5 7.79 -5.32 3.61
CA GLU A 5 8.11 -6.75 3.55
C GLU A 5 7.22 -7.51 2.57
N LYS A 6 6.00 -7.01 2.32
CA LYS A 6 5.01 -7.64 1.43
C LYS A 6 5.14 -7.20 -0.02
N LEU A 7 5.68 -6.02 -0.27
CA LEU A 7 5.77 -5.42 -1.61
C LEU A 7 7.03 -5.82 -2.40
N ALA A 8 7.90 -6.66 -1.82
CA ALA A 8 9.13 -7.15 -2.44
C ALA A 8 9.91 -6.01 -3.13
N LEU A 9 10.19 -4.94 -2.39
CA LEU A 9 10.94 -3.79 -2.89
C LEU A 9 12.31 -4.25 -3.40
N GLY A 10 12.69 -3.76 -4.56
CA GLY A 10 14.00 -3.97 -5.15
C GLY A 10 15.12 -3.32 -4.32
N PRO A 11 16.38 -3.70 -4.56
CA PRO A 11 17.52 -3.14 -3.83
C PRO A 11 17.62 -1.62 -4.03
N GLY A 12 17.55 -0.88 -2.93
CA GLY A 12 17.59 0.58 -2.93
C GLY A 12 16.24 1.26 -3.17
N GLU A 13 15.17 0.51 -3.42
CA GLU A 13 13.83 1.08 -3.49
C GLU A 13 13.32 1.44 -2.10
N THR A 14 12.61 2.56 -1.99
CA THR A 14 12.00 3.01 -0.73
C THR A 14 10.55 3.42 -0.92
N LEU A 15 9.76 3.37 0.15
CA LEU A 15 8.38 3.84 0.15
C LEU A 15 8.29 5.20 0.81
N ARG A 16 7.68 6.15 0.12
CA ARG A 16 7.31 7.46 0.67
C ARG A 16 5.79 7.51 0.84
N MET A 17 5.32 7.71 2.07
CA MET A 17 3.90 7.92 2.31
C MET A 17 3.46 9.27 1.71
N ASN A 18 2.44 9.24 0.88
CA ASN A 18 1.88 10.44 0.24
C ASN A 18 0.61 10.91 0.93
N SER A 19 -0.31 9.98 1.20
CA SER A 19 -1.60 10.30 1.76
C SER A 19 -2.21 9.10 2.47
N THR A 20 -3.13 9.39 3.39
CA THR A 20 -3.99 8.40 4.02
C THR A 20 -5.42 8.91 4.02
N ARG A 21 -6.38 8.01 3.87
CA ARG A 21 -7.81 8.31 3.93
C ARG A 21 -8.55 7.15 4.56
N THR A 22 -9.56 7.45 5.34
CA THR A 22 -10.47 6.44 5.91
C THR A 22 -11.81 6.48 5.16
N LYS A 23 -12.39 5.31 4.89
CA LYS A 23 -13.68 5.11 4.23
C LYS A 23 -14.56 4.20 5.08
N GLY A 24 -15.87 4.42 5.06
CA GLY A 24 -16.86 3.59 5.74
C GLY A 24 -17.25 4.11 7.12
N PHE A 25 -17.89 3.25 7.92
CA PHE A 25 -18.15 3.54 9.34
C PHE A 25 -16.80 3.70 10.06
N VAL A 26 -16.75 4.48 11.14
CA VAL A 26 -15.50 4.86 11.83
C VAL A 26 -14.57 3.65 12.02
N GLY A 27 -13.45 3.63 11.29
CA GLY A 27 -12.41 2.57 11.36
C GLY A 27 -12.66 1.31 10.51
N GLU A 28 -13.59 1.34 9.56
CA GLU A 28 -13.91 0.17 8.71
C GLU A 28 -12.88 -0.04 7.59
N THR A 29 -12.44 1.03 6.92
CA THR A 29 -11.44 0.92 5.86
C THR A 29 -10.46 2.07 5.91
N ASP A 30 -9.18 1.76 6.07
CA ASP A 30 -8.08 2.73 5.96
C ASP A 30 -7.32 2.47 4.66
N VAL A 31 -7.11 3.53 3.88
CA VAL A 31 -6.39 3.46 2.62
C VAL A 31 -5.19 4.39 2.70
N THR A 32 -3.99 3.83 2.60
CA THR A 32 -2.73 4.57 2.60
C THR A 32 -2.05 4.44 1.26
N CYS A 33 -1.71 5.57 0.66
CA CYS A 33 -1.03 5.64 -0.63
C CYS A 33 0.45 5.99 -0.43
N TYR A 34 1.33 5.26 -1.10
CA TYR A 34 2.77 5.48 -1.10
C TYR A 34 3.28 5.69 -2.52
N SER A 35 4.34 6.48 -2.67
CA SER A 35 5.20 6.47 -3.85
C SER A 35 6.33 5.47 -3.63
N VAL A 36 6.64 4.68 -4.65
CA VAL A 36 7.87 3.89 -4.71
C VAL A 36 8.95 4.78 -5.31
N LEU A 37 10.05 4.96 -4.58
CA LEU A 37 11.22 5.71 -5.00
C LEU A 37 12.35 4.74 -5.34
N ASP A 38 13.11 5.02 -6.39
CA ASP A 38 14.38 4.33 -6.67
C ASP A 38 15.50 4.82 -5.74
N ALA A 39 16.69 4.21 -5.87
CA ALA A 39 17.88 4.60 -5.11
C ALA A 39 18.35 6.05 -5.37
N SER A 40 17.91 6.66 -6.47
CA SER A 40 18.20 8.05 -6.84
C SER A 40 17.12 9.03 -6.34
N GLY A 41 16.05 8.53 -5.71
CA GLY A 41 14.93 9.32 -5.23
C GLY A 41 13.85 9.62 -6.28
N ASN A 42 13.91 9.00 -7.46
CA ASN A 42 12.88 9.18 -8.49
C ASN A 42 11.67 8.30 -8.20
N ILE A 43 10.46 8.82 -8.45
CA ILE A 43 9.25 8.02 -8.38
C ILE A 43 9.26 7.02 -9.54
N ILE A 44 9.15 5.73 -9.23
CA ILE A 44 9.11 4.61 -10.19
C ILE A 44 7.79 3.83 -10.14
N GLY A 45 6.87 4.24 -9.27
CA GLY A 45 5.56 3.63 -9.14
C GLY A 45 4.80 4.13 -7.92
N THR A 46 3.62 3.59 -7.71
CA THR A 46 2.81 3.87 -6.51
C THR A 46 2.33 2.59 -5.86
N VAL A 47 1.97 2.68 -4.60
CA VAL A 47 1.41 1.58 -3.83
C VAL A 47 0.16 2.07 -3.14
N THR A 48 -0.92 1.32 -3.31
CA THR A 48 -2.16 1.52 -2.56
C THR A 48 -2.30 0.40 -1.55
N HIS A 49 -2.22 0.74 -0.27
CA HIS A 49 -2.51 -0.15 0.85
C HIS A 49 -3.92 0.11 1.33
N THR A 50 -4.71 -0.95 1.47
CA THR A 50 -6.02 -0.91 2.08
C THR A 50 -6.06 -1.88 3.25
N GLU A 51 -6.42 -1.35 4.41
CA GLU A 51 -6.72 -2.10 5.62
C GLU A 51 -8.24 -2.08 5.78
N HIS A 52 -8.86 -3.25 5.80
CA HIS A 52 -10.29 -3.39 5.98
C HIS A 52 -10.57 -4.14 7.28
N THR A 53 -11.22 -3.47 8.22
CA THR A 53 -11.64 -4.01 9.50
C THR A 53 -13.13 -4.34 9.44
N ALA A 54 -13.46 -5.63 9.54
CA ALA A 54 -14.85 -6.07 9.59
C ALA A 54 -15.56 -5.49 10.83
N VAL A 55 -16.84 -5.11 10.67
CA VAL A 55 -17.68 -4.60 11.76
C VAL A 55 -17.66 -5.59 12.94
N ARG A 56 -17.28 -5.09 14.12
CA ARG A 56 -16.98 -5.81 15.38
C ARG A 56 -15.57 -6.40 15.52
N GLY A 57 -14.61 -6.05 14.65
CA GLY A 57 -13.18 -6.31 14.87
C GLY A 57 -12.75 -7.77 14.76
N PHE A 58 -13.62 -8.67 14.31
CA PHE A 58 -13.33 -10.11 14.23
C PHE A 58 -12.34 -10.48 13.14
N ARG A 59 -12.11 -9.59 12.16
CA ARG A 59 -11.19 -9.84 11.05
C ARG A 59 -10.66 -8.52 10.49
N VAL A 60 -9.34 -8.42 10.40
CA VAL A 60 -8.66 -7.39 9.62
C VAL A 60 -8.13 -8.06 8.37
N THR A 61 -8.38 -7.46 7.21
CA THR A 61 -7.82 -7.89 5.93
C THR A 61 -7.00 -6.75 5.37
N ASN A 62 -5.77 -7.05 4.98
CA ASN A 62 -4.87 -6.11 4.33
C ASN A 62 -4.77 -6.48 2.86
N SER A 63 -4.75 -5.46 2.00
CA SER A 63 -4.42 -5.61 0.60
C SER A 63 -3.48 -4.49 0.18
N ALA A 64 -2.40 -4.82 -0.49
CA ALA A 64 -1.46 -3.86 -1.06
C ALA A 64 -1.31 -4.11 -2.56
N THR A 65 -1.50 -3.06 -3.36
CA THR A 65 -1.33 -3.11 -4.81
C THR A 65 -0.27 -2.10 -5.23
N ARG A 66 0.78 -2.58 -5.89
CA ARG A 66 1.84 -1.76 -6.50
C ARG A 66 1.52 -1.56 -7.97
N THR A 67 1.59 -0.32 -8.43
CA THR A 67 1.50 0.05 -9.83
C THR A 67 2.82 0.60 -10.36
N ASP A 68 3.06 0.42 -11.66
CA ASP A 68 4.13 1.11 -12.38
C ASP A 68 3.77 2.58 -12.69
N LEU A 69 4.68 3.29 -13.37
CA LEU A 69 4.47 4.68 -13.82
C LEU A 69 3.36 4.84 -14.86
N GLN A 70 2.97 3.76 -15.55
CA GLN A 70 1.89 3.76 -16.53
C GLN A 70 0.53 3.44 -15.89
N GLY A 71 0.51 3.10 -14.60
CA GLY A 71 -0.69 2.74 -13.86
C GLY A 71 -1.06 1.26 -13.95
N ASN A 72 -0.18 0.40 -14.46
CA ASN A 72 -0.44 -1.04 -14.51
C ASN A 72 -0.10 -1.68 -13.17
N ASP A 73 -0.95 -2.59 -12.70
CA ASP A 73 -0.71 -3.38 -11.49
C ASP A 73 0.46 -4.36 -11.71
N VAL A 74 1.55 -4.16 -10.97
CA VAL A 74 2.76 -4.99 -11.02
C VAL A 74 2.73 -6.08 -9.97
N LEU A 75 2.15 -5.78 -8.79
CA LEU A 75 2.08 -6.69 -7.67
C LEU A 75 0.82 -6.43 -6.86
N THR A 76 0.10 -7.49 -6.50
CA THR A 76 -0.98 -7.43 -5.51
C THR A 76 -0.72 -8.47 -4.43
N ALA A 77 -0.80 -8.06 -3.17
CA ALA A 77 -0.62 -8.91 -2.01
C ALA A 77 -1.80 -8.73 -1.03
N ASN A 78 -2.24 -9.83 -0.43
CA ASN A 78 -3.39 -9.88 0.48
C ASN A 78 -3.03 -10.71 1.71
N TRP A 79 -3.34 -10.25 2.92
CA TRP A 79 -3.09 -11.00 4.16
C TRP A 79 -4.04 -10.63 5.30
#